data_AF-A0A0D7B9W1-F1
#
_entry.id   AF-A0A0D7B9W1-F1
#
_cell.length_a   1.000
_cell.length_b   1.000
_cell.length_c   1.000
_cell.angle_alpha   90.00
_cell.angle_beta   90.00
_cell.angle_gamma   90.00
#
_symmetry.space_group_name_H-M   'P 1'
#
loop_
_entity.id
_entity.type
_entity.pdbx_description
1 polymer ?
#
loop_
_entity_poly.entity_id
_entity_poly.type
_entity_poly.pdbx_seq_one_letter_code
_entity_poly.pdbx_strand_id
1 'polypeptide(L)'
;MILSSLLVVPLAFPSVFGKLTAGIPGGVLLPRNDTSYLDSLSDNQRELFNYAMTGLDMNFAPPFIFESTRYSAWYAVGLLARNEGDDLAVASQIIQDVISFQYTDPNDLWFGTYQGETTAPTPGDVYAPKECPQAYTSYDLNMGLFVCTSFIIALEEFSNILDPDLVDLMKRSMYNATIGDGYRVGGVDGDNLYPIYSNPWYMRVMSATYVGNMMGDANMSYWGDHWANEAIQAFDKYSTISEFNSGTYTGVSLYALSLWGYMPESSVISSRAADIITKTWETVGQIYNPTLHTLGGPWDRTYGYDLRRYFGILGGHIAGLLGGIADGSAPIPRPLVGCSHYGDAVILALMPLTAKFHDPYVPASVIESLKSLSGPHAYFAQSVSPPFDDEAYPRNYTTWTQDGLSVGGIESDENVVGGPATSQTAYVPASFIWKTDVPEAKDRGRLAWMFHHPTASSISAVVSSTNLTIKYPPSRAFPEHSTTSNIMSFLFSGVYKTTLTQDFLANGTAVYSGLKLTVSGNVASGNRTLVYGQDAINEVSFYNLTYTIPDDLGDEVPTLIWEFEKL
;
A
#
# COMPACT_ATOMS: atom_id res chain seq x y z
N MET A 1 -14.21 -18.84 -37.05
CA MET A 1 -15.35 -19.70 -37.45
C MET A 1 -15.22 -21.02 -36.71
N ILE A 2 -15.86 -21.11 -35.55
CA ILE A 2 -16.44 -22.29 -34.85
C ILE A 2 -17.07 -21.66 -33.61
N LEU A 3 -18.40 -21.61 -33.60
CA LEU A 3 -19.22 -21.24 -32.45
C LEU A 3 -19.27 -22.45 -31.51
N SER A 4 -19.18 -22.21 -30.21
CA SER A 4 -19.73 -23.11 -29.20
C SER A 4 -20.47 -22.30 -28.15
N SER A 5 -21.76 -22.21 -28.38
CA SER A 5 -22.83 -21.77 -27.50
C SER A 5 -22.92 -22.63 -26.23
N LEU A 6 -23.04 -21.98 -25.06
CA LEU A 6 -23.62 -22.59 -23.87
C LEU A 6 -24.72 -21.67 -23.34
N LEU A 7 -25.90 -22.27 -23.22
CA LEU A 7 -27.18 -21.66 -22.86
C LEU A 7 -27.16 -21.07 -21.46
N VAL A 8 -27.64 -19.83 -21.35
CA VAL A 8 -28.18 -19.25 -20.12
C VAL A 8 -29.59 -19.81 -19.91
N VAL A 9 -29.81 -20.56 -18.83
CA VAL A 9 -31.14 -20.97 -18.37
C VAL A 9 -31.58 -20.00 -17.27
N PRO A 10 -32.72 -19.30 -17.39
CA PRO A 10 -33.22 -18.44 -16.33
C PRO A 10 -33.93 -19.31 -15.28
N LEU A 11 -33.38 -19.37 -14.07
CA LEU A 11 -34.04 -19.98 -12.92
C LEU A 11 -34.95 -18.95 -12.24
N ALA A 12 -36.26 -19.14 -12.38
CA ALA A 12 -37.28 -18.42 -11.65
C ALA A 12 -37.29 -18.86 -10.18
N PHE A 13 -37.20 -17.90 -9.26
CA PHE A 13 -37.38 -18.11 -7.82
C PHE A 13 -38.86 -18.29 -7.47
N PRO A 14 -39.25 -19.35 -6.74
CA PRO A 14 -40.58 -19.40 -6.12
C PRO A 14 -40.57 -18.68 -4.76
N SER A 15 -41.48 -17.71 -4.63
CA SER A 15 -41.87 -17.10 -3.36
C SER A 15 -42.58 -18.11 -2.46
N VAL A 16 -42.06 -18.38 -1.27
CA VAL A 16 -42.80 -19.06 -0.21
C VAL A 16 -42.62 -18.30 1.10
N PHE A 17 -43.55 -17.37 1.35
CA PHE A 17 -43.83 -16.87 2.70
C PHE A 17 -44.60 -17.96 3.46
N GLY A 18 -43.93 -18.61 4.42
CA GLY A 18 -44.54 -19.52 5.38
C GLY A 18 -44.30 -19.01 6.80
N LYS A 19 -45.35 -18.43 7.41
CA LYS A 19 -45.37 -18.05 8.84
C LYS A 19 -45.20 -19.31 9.71
N LEU A 20 -44.18 -19.32 10.57
CA LEU A 20 -44.07 -20.24 11.71
C LEU A 20 -43.74 -19.42 12.96
N THR A 21 -44.79 -19.08 13.71
CA THR A 21 -44.69 -18.57 15.08
C THR A 21 -44.63 -19.75 16.04
N ALA A 22 -43.48 -19.97 16.67
CA ALA A 22 -43.34 -20.81 17.85
C ALA A 22 -42.51 -20.03 18.90
N GLY A 23 -43.11 -19.80 20.07
CA GLY A 23 -42.54 -18.97 21.13
C GLY A 23 -41.31 -19.59 21.79
N ILE A 24 -40.34 -18.74 22.13
CA ILE A 24 -39.18 -19.06 22.96
C ILE A 24 -39.42 -18.42 24.35
N PRO A 25 -39.23 -19.14 25.47
CA PRO A 25 -39.41 -18.59 26.81
C PRO A 25 -38.29 -17.59 27.16
N GLY A 26 -38.64 -16.61 27.99
CA GLY A 26 -37.83 -15.44 28.37
C GLY A 26 -36.35 -15.72 28.58
N GLY A 27 -35.54 -15.08 27.73
CA GLY A 27 -34.10 -14.97 27.90
C GLY A 27 -33.79 -14.11 29.11
N VAL A 28 -33.04 -14.70 30.04
CA VAL A 28 -32.32 -13.96 31.08
C VAL A 28 -31.40 -12.96 30.37
N LEU A 29 -31.61 -11.67 30.61
CA LEU A 29 -30.66 -10.62 30.24
C LEU A 29 -29.31 -10.97 30.89
N LEU A 30 -28.36 -11.43 30.07
CA LEU A 30 -26.97 -11.51 30.49
C LEU A 30 -26.48 -10.08 30.77
N PRO A 31 -25.61 -9.87 31.78
CA PRO A 31 -25.15 -8.53 32.14
C PRO A 31 -24.44 -7.89 30.93
N ARG A 32 -24.70 -6.59 30.70
CA ARG A 32 -23.82 -5.74 29.87
C ARG A 32 -22.42 -5.87 30.45
N ASN A 33 -21.48 -6.35 29.65
CA ASN A 33 -20.08 -6.29 30.01
C ASN A 33 -19.68 -4.82 29.84
N ASP A 34 -19.62 -4.05 30.94
CA ASP A 34 -19.35 -2.60 30.98
C ASP A 34 -17.88 -2.23 30.62
N THR A 35 -17.13 -3.11 29.95
CA THR A 35 -15.74 -2.85 29.53
C THR A 35 -15.72 -2.39 28.07
N SER A 36 -15.13 -1.22 27.81
CA SER A 36 -14.96 -0.69 26.45
C SER A 36 -14.12 -1.65 25.60
N TYR A 37 -14.41 -1.77 24.30
CA TYR A 37 -13.54 -2.55 23.40
C TYR A 37 -12.09 -2.03 23.46
N LEU A 38 -11.92 -0.72 23.58
CA LEU A 38 -10.61 -0.07 23.69
C LEU A 38 -9.81 -0.58 24.90
N ASP A 39 -10.47 -1.14 25.91
CA ASP A 39 -9.82 -1.78 27.06
C ASP A 39 -9.10 -3.09 26.75
N SER A 40 -9.39 -3.69 25.60
CA SER A 40 -8.66 -4.87 25.10
C SER A 40 -7.37 -4.52 24.35
N LEU A 41 -7.18 -3.26 23.94
CA LEU A 41 -6.03 -2.81 23.17
C LEU A 41 -4.81 -2.59 24.08
N SER A 42 -3.61 -2.85 23.57
CA SER A 42 -2.38 -2.41 24.22
C SER A 42 -2.32 -0.88 24.28
N ASP A 43 -1.53 -0.34 25.21
CA ASP A 43 -1.42 1.12 25.39
C ASP A 43 -1.02 1.84 24.09
N ASN A 44 -0.07 1.29 23.34
CA ASN A 44 0.41 1.86 22.07
C ASN A 44 -0.67 1.81 20.97
N GLN A 45 -1.39 0.69 20.86
CA GLN A 45 -2.47 0.53 19.88
C GLN A 45 -3.65 1.46 20.22
N ARG A 46 -3.95 1.64 21.51
CA ARG A 46 -4.96 2.60 21.97
C ARG A 46 -4.54 4.05 21.73
N GLU A 47 -3.27 4.40 21.96
CA GLU A 47 -2.74 5.74 21.64
C GLU A 47 -2.90 6.03 20.15
N LEU A 48 -2.53 5.08 19.29
CA LEU A 48 -2.67 5.18 17.83
C LEU A 48 -4.13 5.37 17.41
N PHE A 49 -5.03 4.54 17.94
CA PHE A 49 -6.47 4.65 17.70
C PHE A 49 -7.01 6.03 18.08
N ASN A 50 -6.71 6.49 19.30
CA ASN A 50 -7.18 7.78 19.81
C ASN A 50 -6.63 8.96 19.00
N TYR A 51 -5.36 8.89 18.59
CA TYR A 51 -4.72 9.91 17.76
C TYR A 51 -5.40 10.03 16.39
N ALA A 52 -5.77 8.89 15.80
CA ALA A 52 -6.53 8.85 14.56
C ALA A 52 -7.95 9.41 14.74
N MET A 53 -8.72 8.84 15.67
CA MET A 53 -10.12 9.24 15.91
C MET A 53 -10.25 10.73 16.19
N THR A 54 -9.34 11.32 16.98
CA THR A 54 -9.32 12.78 17.21
C THR A 54 -9.24 13.57 15.91
N GLY A 55 -8.38 13.16 14.97
CA GLY A 55 -8.26 13.81 13.67
C GLY A 55 -9.47 13.57 12.77
N LEU A 56 -10.05 12.37 12.81
CA LEU A 56 -11.23 12.01 12.02
C LEU A 56 -12.47 12.78 12.48
N ASP A 57 -12.70 12.88 13.79
CA ASP A 57 -13.81 13.66 14.37
C ASP A 57 -13.74 15.13 13.93
N MET A 58 -12.53 15.72 13.84
CA MET A 58 -12.34 17.10 13.38
C MET A 58 -12.68 17.30 11.90
N ASN A 59 -12.64 16.24 11.09
CA ASN A 59 -12.86 16.30 9.64
C ASN A 59 -14.21 15.69 9.22
N PHE A 60 -14.92 15.04 10.13
CA PHE A 60 -16.21 14.44 9.82
C PHE A 60 -17.29 15.51 9.67
N ALA A 61 -17.90 15.53 8.49
CA ALA A 61 -19.14 16.23 8.22
C ALA A 61 -20.14 15.20 7.68
N PRO A 62 -21.29 14.98 8.33
CA PRO A 62 -22.29 14.06 7.80
C PRO A 62 -22.69 14.44 6.36
N PRO A 63 -22.94 13.47 5.47
CA PRO A 63 -22.99 12.03 5.75
C PRO A 63 -21.66 11.28 5.62
N PHE A 64 -20.61 11.87 5.03
CA PHE A 64 -19.37 11.17 4.70
C PHE A 64 -18.13 11.94 5.12
N ILE A 65 -17.14 11.25 5.67
CA ILE A 65 -15.80 11.83 5.84
C ILE A 65 -15.10 11.92 4.48
N PHE A 66 -14.52 13.09 4.19
CA PHE A 66 -13.85 13.40 2.91
C PHE A 66 -14.68 13.12 1.66
N GLU A 67 -16.03 13.17 1.75
CA GLU A 67 -16.94 12.84 0.65
C GLU A 67 -16.70 11.44 0.06
N SER A 68 -16.13 10.51 0.85
CA SER A 68 -15.65 9.21 0.39
C SER A 68 -16.36 8.05 1.09
N THR A 69 -16.88 7.10 0.32
CA THR A 69 -17.50 5.86 0.85
C THR A 69 -16.51 4.97 1.58
N ARG A 70 -15.30 4.74 1.02
CA ARG A 70 -14.24 3.94 1.65
C ARG A 70 -13.87 4.44 3.03
N TYR A 71 -13.43 5.69 3.12
CA TYR A 71 -13.01 6.28 4.38
C TYR A 71 -14.17 6.37 5.39
N SER A 72 -15.41 6.59 4.93
CA SER A 72 -16.57 6.59 5.83
C SER A 72 -16.86 5.21 6.40
N ALA A 73 -16.75 4.13 5.61
CA ALA A 73 -16.90 2.77 6.11
C ALA A 73 -15.86 2.46 7.20
N TRP A 74 -14.61 2.89 7.00
CA TRP A 74 -13.54 2.70 7.98
C TRP A 74 -13.76 3.49 9.27
N TYR A 75 -14.16 4.76 9.13
CA TYR A 75 -14.49 5.61 10.26
C TYR A 75 -15.68 5.06 11.07
N ALA A 76 -16.71 4.52 10.40
CA ALA A 76 -17.85 3.89 11.08
C ALA A 76 -17.41 2.73 11.99
N VAL A 77 -16.45 1.90 11.57
CA VAL A 77 -15.90 0.85 12.44
C VAL A 77 -15.17 1.45 13.64
N GLY A 78 -14.42 2.55 13.45
CA GLY A 78 -13.81 3.30 14.55
C GLY A 78 -14.84 3.80 15.57
N LEU A 79 -15.95 4.36 15.09
CA LEU A 79 -17.06 4.77 15.96
C LEU A 79 -17.66 3.58 16.72
N LEU A 80 -17.84 2.41 16.07
CA LEU A 80 -18.32 1.20 16.75
C LEU A 80 -17.33 0.70 17.82
N ALA A 81 -16.03 0.81 17.57
CA ALA A 81 -15.00 0.41 18.54
C ALA A 81 -14.92 1.36 19.74
N ARG A 82 -15.10 2.67 19.53
CA ARG A 82 -15.16 3.67 20.61
C ARG A 82 -16.46 3.55 21.40
N ASN A 83 -17.60 3.50 20.72
CA ASN A 83 -18.95 3.32 21.25
C ASN A 83 -19.29 4.30 22.40
N GLU A 84 -18.97 5.58 22.22
CA GLU A 84 -19.29 6.64 23.18
C GLU A 84 -20.38 7.58 22.63
N GLY A 85 -21.23 8.13 23.50
CA GLY A 85 -22.22 9.12 23.10
C GLY A 85 -23.18 8.62 22.01
N ASP A 86 -23.18 9.29 20.86
CA ASP A 86 -23.98 8.97 19.68
C ASP A 86 -23.23 8.17 18.60
N ASP A 87 -22.00 7.71 18.88
CA ASP A 87 -21.15 6.95 17.94
C ASP A 87 -21.90 5.80 17.27
N LEU A 88 -22.65 4.99 18.03
CA LEU A 88 -23.41 3.86 17.48
C LEU A 88 -24.47 4.32 16.46
N ALA A 89 -25.18 5.40 16.75
CA ALA A 89 -26.21 5.93 15.86
C ALA A 89 -25.59 6.52 14.59
N VAL A 90 -24.49 7.28 14.74
CA VAL A 90 -23.74 7.88 13.63
C VAL A 90 -23.12 6.79 12.75
N ALA A 91 -22.47 5.79 13.34
CA ALA A 91 -21.89 4.66 12.62
C ALA A 91 -22.96 3.88 11.84
N SER A 92 -24.11 3.61 12.47
CA SER A 92 -25.22 2.92 11.82
C SER A 92 -25.74 3.68 10.60
N GLN A 93 -25.85 5.01 10.71
CA GLN A 93 -26.25 5.86 9.59
C GLN A 93 -25.20 5.86 8.48
N ILE A 94 -23.92 6.03 8.82
CA ILE A 94 -22.82 5.99 7.83
C ILE A 94 -22.81 4.66 7.07
N ILE A 95 -22.99 3.53 7.76
CA ILE A 95 -23.03 2.21 7.10
C ILE A 95 -24.20 2.14 6.11
N GLN A 96 -25.39 2.61 6.49
CA GLN A 96 -26.54 2.66 5.58
C GLN A 96 -26.25 3.57 4.36
N ASP A 97 -25.68 4.74 4.62
CA ASP A 97 -25.36 5.71 3.58
C ASP A 97 -24.31 5.13 2.62
N VAL A 98 -23.22 4.53 3.11
CA VAL A 98 -22.20 3.86 2.28
C VAL A 98 -22.83 2.78 1.40
N ILE A 99 -23.69 1.92 1.97
CA ILE A 99 -24.33 0.83 1.21
C ILE A 99 -25.26 1.39 0.13
N SER A 100 -25.89 2.54 0.35
CA SER A 100 -26.74 3.18 -0.66
C SER A 100 -25.99 3.65 -1.92
N PHE A 101 -24.66 3.79 -1.85
CA PHE A 101 -23.78 4.12 -2.97
C PHE A 101 -23.14 2.89 -3.64
N GLN A 102 -23.59 1.67 -3.31
CA GLN A 102 -23.15 0.46 -4.00
C GLN A 102 -23.80 0.34 -5.39
N TYR A 103 -23.00 -0.01 -6.39
CA TYR A 103 -23.52 -0.35 -7.71
C TYR A 103 -24.08 -1.77 -7.74
N THR A 104 -25.30 -1.93 -8.23
CA THR A 104 -26.08 -3.17 -8.09
C THR A 104 -26.61 -3.75 -9.40
N ASP A 105 -26.27 -3.17 -10.56
CA ASP A 105 -26.58 -3.76 -11.87
C ASP A 105 -25.50 -4.80 -12.24
N PRO A 106 -25.82 -6.10 -12.33
CA PRO A 106 -24.83 -7.14 -12.63
C PRO A 106 -24.30 -7.10 -14.06
N ASN A 107 -24.84 -6.26 -14.94
CA ASN A 107 -24.30 -6.07 -16.29
C ASN A 107 -23.16 -5.05 -16.33
N ASP A 108 -22.96 -4.30 -15.24
CA ASP A 108 -21.93 -3.28 -15.16
C ASP A 108 -20.58 -3.90 -14.76
N LEU A 109 -19.49 -3.41 -15.38
CA LEU A 109 -18.12 -3.77 -14.99
C LEU A 109 -17.77 -3.35 -13.56
N TRP A 110 -18.51 -2.40 -12.99
CA TRP A 110 -18.35 -1.90 -11.63
C TRP A 110 -19.41 -2.45 -10.67
N PHE A 111 -20.11 -3.55 -11.02
CA PHE A 111 -21.02 -4.22 -10.10
C PHE A 111 -20.35 -4.53 -8.75
N GLY A 112 -21.06 -4.32 -7.65
CA GLY A 112 -20.63 -4.65 -6.29
C GLY A 112 -19.64 -3.66 -5.66
N THR A 113 -18.87 -2.90 -6.45
CA THR A 113 -18.06 -1.80 -5.92
C THR A 113 -18.94 -0.59 -5.56
N TYR A 114 -18.33 0.42 -4.95
CA TYR A 114 -19.00 1.60 -4.44
C TYR A 114 -18.55 2.84 -5.21
N GLN A 115 -19.44 3.82 -5.31
CA GLN A 115 -19.05 5.13 -5.77
C GLN A 115 -18.01 5.74 -4.80
N GLY A 116 -16.82 6.03 -5.29
CA GLY A 116 -15.70 6.52 -4.47
C GLY A 116 -15.98 7.91 -3.90
N GLU A 117 -16.09 8.91 -4.77
CA GLU A 117 -16.48 10.27 -4.44
C GLU A 117 -18.00 10.44 -4.58
N THR A 118 -18.65 10.85 -3.50
CA THR A 118 -20.13 10.93 -3.43
C THR A 118 -20.75 11.98 -4.36
N THR A 119 -19.94 12.90 -4.88
CA THR A 119 -20.33 13.92 -5.86
C THR A 119 -20.06 13.53 -7.31
N ALA A 120 -19.31 12.45 -7.55
CA ALA A 120 -19.03 11.99 -8.90
C ALA A 120 -20.32 11.48 -9.58
N PRO A 121 -20.49 11.64 -10.90
CA PRO A 121 -21.57 10.97 -11.61
C PRO A 121 -21.33 9.45 -11.64
N THR A 122 -22.41 8.67 -11.72
CA THR A 122 -22.33 7.24 -12.03
C THR A 122 -21.64 7.03 -13.40
N PRO A 123 -20.81 5.98 -13.57
CA PRO A 123 -20.26 5.64 -14.87
C PRO A 123 -21.34 5.47 -15.94
N GLY A 124 -21.07 5.98 -17.15
CA GLY A 124 -22.01 5.95 -18.28
C GLY A 124 -21.51 6.81 -19.44
N ASP A 125 -22.32 7.08 -20.47
CA ASP A 125 -21.85 7.71 -21.72
C ASP A 125 -21.05 9.02 -21.55
N VAL A 126 -21.43 9.85 -20.57
CA VAL A 126 -20.78 11.15 -20.27
C VAL A 126 -19.57 10.98 -19.34
N TYR A 127 -19.58 9.92 -18.52
CA TYR A 127 -18.52 9.58 -17.59
C TYR A 127 -18.07 8.13 -17.84
N ALA A 128 -17.51 7.94 -19.04
CA ALA A 128 -17.41 6.63 -19.63
C ALA A 128 -16.47 5.70 -18.84
N PRO A 129 -16.95 4.50 -18.46
CA PRO A 129 -16.09 3.40 -18.07
C PRO A 129 -15.33 2.99 -19.34
N LYS A 130 -14.05 3.33 -19.44
CA LYS A 130 -13.23 2.94 -20.60
C LYS A 130 -12.28 1.83 -20.20
N GLU A 131 -12.12 0.87 -21.11
CA GLU A 131 -11.05 -0.13 -21.08
C GLU A 131 -9.72 0.60 -20.75
N CYS A 132 -9.17 0.24 -19.59
CA CYS A 132 -8.02 0.78 -18.83
C CYS A 132 -7.01 1.70 -19.55
N PRO A 133 -6.53 2.81 -18.92
CA PRO A 133 -6.34 3.03 -17.47
C PRO A 133 -7.31 4.01 -16.79
N GLN A 134 -8.58 4.02 -17.22
CA GLN A 134 -9.63 4.90 -16.65
C GLN A 134 -10.58 4.19 -15.65
N ALA A 135 -10.34 2.91 -15.35
CA ALA A 135 -11.06 2.17 -14.29
C ALA A 135 -10.77 2.67 -12.86
N TYR A 136 -9.85 3.63 -12.71
CA TYR A 136 -9.56 4.37 -11.48
C TYR A 136 -9.90 5.87 -11.60
N THR A 137 -10.55 6.27 -12.70
CA THR A 137 -11.08 7.61 -12.87
C THR A 137 -12.59 7.60 -12.74
N SER A 138 -13.31 6.83 -13.57
CA SER A 138 -14.78 6.84 -13.57
C SER A 138 -15.40 6.06 -12.41
N TYR A 139 -14.71 5.03 -11.94
CA TYR A 139 -15.02 4.26 -10.75
C TYR A 139 -13.68 3.81 -10.14
N ASP A 140 -13.72 3.11 -9.01
CA ASP A 140 -12.55 2.41 -8.46
C ASP A 140 -13.00 1.02 -7.99
N LEU A 141 -12.45 -0.01 -8.61
CA LEU A 141 -12.76 -1.41 -8.33
C LEU A 141 -12.27 -1.87 -6.96
N ASN A 142 -11.30 -1.17 -6.36
CA ASN A 142 -10.81 -1.50 -5.03
C ASN A 142 -11.75 -1.04 -3.90
N MET A 143 -12.73 -0.15 -4.18
CA MET A 143 -13.65 0.34 -3.14
C MET A 143 -14.47 -0.80 -2.52
N GLY A 144 -14.93 -1.76 -3.34
CA GLY A 144 -15.59 -2.99 -2.91
C GLY A 144 -14.79 -3.72 -1.84
N LEU A 145 -13.50 -3.95 -2.11
CA LEU A 145 -12.57 -4.60 -1.20
C LEU A 145 -12.40 -3.85 0.12
N PHE A 146 -12.10 -2.54 0.06
CA PHE A 146 -11.86 -1.74 1.26
C PHE A 146 -13.08 -1.64 2.18
N VAL A 147 -14.27 -1.47 1.61
CA VAL A 147 -15.52 -1.44 2.38
C VAL A 147 -15.81 -2.83 2.96
N CYS A 148 -15.74 -3.88 2.13
CA CYS A 148 -16.00 -5.26 2.57
C CYS A 148 -15.10 -5.65 3.74
N THR A 149 -13.78 -5.43 3.66
CA THR A 149 -12.85 -5.78 4.73
C THR A 149 -13.09 -5.01 6.03
N SER A 150 -13.59 -3.78 5.95
CA SER A 150 -13.98 -3.04 7.15
C SER A 150 -15.27 -3.60 7.78
N PHE A 151 -16.22 -4.06 6.95
CA PHE A 151 -17.44 -4.70 7.44
C PHE A 151 -17.19 -6.08 8.04
N ILE A 152 -16.12 -6.80 7.64
CA ILE A 152 -15.68 -8.01 8.36
C ILE A 152 -15.44 -7.67 9.85
N ILE A 153 -14.67 -6.62 10.14
CA ILE A 153 -14.39 -6.18 11.53
C ILE A 153 -15.69 -5.77 12.22
N ALA A 154 -16.54 -5.00 11.53
CA ALA A 154 -17.82 -4.56 12.08
C ALA A 154 -18.73 -5.72 12.50
N LEU A 155 -18.83 -6.76 11.66
CA LEU A 155 -19.66 -7.91 11.93
C LEU A 155 -19.09 -8.80 13.04
N GLU A 156 -17.78 -9.04 13.04
CA GLU A 156 -17.12 -9.92 14.01
C GLU A 156 -17.05 -9.30 15.41
N GLU A 157 -16.74 -8.01 15.50
CA GLU A 157 -16.51 -7.36 16.79
C GLU A 157 -17.75 -6.64 17.33
N PHE A 158 -18.68 -6.20 16.46
CA PHE A 158 -19.72 -5.23 16.83
C PHE A 158 -21.14 -5.56 16.34
N SER A 159 -21.39 -6.71 15.69
CA SER A 159 -22.75 -7.06 15.20
C SER A 159 -23.79 -7.17 16.32
N ASN A 160 -23.36 -7.49 17.55
CA ASN A 160 -24.23 -7.62 18.72
C ASN A 160 -24.83 -6.30 19.21
N ILE A 161 -24.28 -5.15 18.81
CA ILE A 161 -24.78 -3.81 19.17
C ILE A 161 -25.49 -3.11 18.01
N LEU A 162 -25.40 -3.67 16.79
CA LEU A 162 -26.05 -3.13 15.60
C LEU A 162 -27.50 -3.61 15.48
N ASP A 163 -28.31 -2.84 14.76
CA ASP A 163 -29.66 -3.28 14.39
C ASP A 163 -29.59 -4.52 13.49
N PRO A 164 -30.37 -5.58 13.75
CA PRO A 164 -30.34 -6.81 12.94
C PRO A 164 -30.62 -6.58 11.43
N ASP A 165 -31.49 -5.63 11.08
CA ASP A 165 -31.80 -5.33 9.68
C ASP A 165 -30.60 -4.65 8.99
N LEU A 166 -29.83 -3.85 9.74
CA LEU A 166 -28.59 -3.26 9.28
C LEU A 166 -27.51 -4.33 9.09
N VAL A 167 -27.38 -5.27 10.02
CA VAL A 167 -26.48 -6.42 9.88
C VAL A 167 -26.81 -7.22 8.60
N ASP A 168 -28.08 -7.50 8.35
CA ASP A 168 -28.51 -8.19 7.14
C ASP A 168 -28.27 -7.37 5.86
N LEU A 169 -28.39 -6.04 5.93
CA LEU A 169 -28.05 -5.14 4.84
C LEU A 169 -26.55 -5.18 4.53
N MET A 170 -25.70 -5.13 5.55
CA MET A 170 -24.24 -5.25 5.40
C MET A 170 -23.87 -6.58 4.75
N LYS A 171 -24.44 -7.70 5.20
CA LYS A 171 -24.19 -9.03 4.62
C LYS A 171 -24.54 -9.10 3.13
N ARG A 172 -25.69 -8.53 2.72
CA ARG A 172 -26.07 -8.44 1.30
C ARG A 172 -25.10 -7.57 0.49
N SER A 173 -24.70 -6.42 1.06
CA SER A 173 -23.73 -5.53 0.41
C SER A 173 -22.38 -6.19 0.21
N MET A 174 -21.87 -6.89 1.24
CA MET A 174 -20.63 -7.67 1.15
C MET A 174 -20.74 -8.80 0.12
N TYR A 175 -21.88 -9.49 0.04
CA TYR A 175 -22.11 -10.53 -0.97
C TYR A 175 -22.01 -9.97 -2.40
N ASN A 176 -22.64 -8.82 -2.67
CA ASN A 176 -22.53 -8.15 -3.97
C ASN A 176 -21.09 -7.71 -4.28
N ALA A 177 -20.40 -7.13 -3.30
CA ALA A 177 -19.01 -6.69 -3.45
C ALA A 177 -18.09 -7.87 -3.83
N THR A 178 -18.23 -9.00 -3.14
CA THR A 178 -17.44 -10.20 -3.41
C THR A 178 -17.78 -10.85 -4.76
N ILE A 179 -19.03 -10.77 -5.23
CA ILE A 179 -19.35 -11.16 -6.61
C ILE A 179 -18.66 -10.22 -7.61
N GLY A 180 -18.71 -8.90 -7.36
CA GLY A 180 -18.03 -7.89 -8.15
C GLY A 180 -16.51 -8.12 -8.25
N ASP A 181 -15.88 -8.57 -7.16
CA ASP A 181 -14.46 -8.96 -7.18
C ASP A 181 -14.17 -10.12 -8.14
N GLY A 182 -15.16 -10.96 -8.42
CA GLY A 182 -15.09 -12.02 -9.43
C GLY A 182 -15.04 -11.50 -10.87
N TYR A 183 -15.40 -10.22 -11.11
CA TYR A 183 -15.32 -9.60 -12.44
C TYR A 183 -13.89 -9.10 -12.72
N ARG A 184 -13.05 -9.02 -11.68
CA ARG A 184 -11.69 -8.51 -11.76
C ARG A 184 -10.71 -9.60 -12.15
N VAL A 185 -10.33 -9.60 -13.41
CA VAL A 185 -9.38 -10.56 -13.98
C VAL A 185 -8.27 -9.79 -14.69
N GLY A 186 -7.05 -9.84 -14.14
CA GLY A 186 -5.90 -9.15 -14.69
C GLY A 186 -5.69 -9.43 -16.19
N GLY A 187 -5.68 -8.38 -17.01
CA GLY A 187 -5.50 -8.43 -18.46
C GLY A 187 -6.78 -8.62 -19.27
N VAL A 188 -7.94 -8.75 -18.60
CA VAL A 188 -9.27 -8.81 -19.21
C VAL A 188 -10.01 -7.51 -18.92
N ASP A 189 -10.67 -6.93 -19.92
CA ASP A 189 -11.39 -5.64 -19.83
C ASP A 189 -10.53 -4.49 -19.26
N GLY A 190 -9.21 -4.63 -19.37
CA GLY A 190 -8.22 -3.70 -18.84
C GLY A 190 -8.00 -3.77 -17.32
N ASP A 191 -8.60 -4.71 -16.59
CA ASP A 191 -8.33 -4.85 -15.15
C ASP A 191 -6.88 -5.29 -14.90
N ASN A 192 -6.32 -4.90 -13.75
CA ASN A 192 -4.93 -5.15 -13.38
C ASN A 192 -4.80 -5.95 -12.07
N LEU A 193 -5.87 -6.61 -11.61
CA LEU A 193 -5.85 -7.44 -10.41
C LEU A 193 -5.19 -8.79 -10.71
N TYR A 194 -3.87 -8.79 -10.60
CA TYR A 194 -3.02 -9.98 -10.60
C TYR A 194 -2.67 -10.39 -9.15
N PRO A 195 -2.27 -11.66 -8.90
CA PRO A 195 -1.78 -12.10 -7.59
C PRO A 195 -0.69 -11.20 -6.99
N ILE A 196 0.14 -10.62 -7.85
CA ILE A 196 1.25 -9.74 -7.46
C ILE A 196 0.80 -8.31 -7.09
N TYR A 197 -0.48 -7.96 -7.26
CA TYR A 197 -0.96 -6.65 -6.82
C TYR A 197 -1.06 -6.56 -5.28
N SER A 198 -0.68 -7.60 -4.55
CA SER A 198 -0.50 -7.62 -3.10
C SER A 198 -1.76 -7.22 -2.32
N ASN A 199 -1.94 -5.95 -1.96
CA ASN A 199 -2.99 -5.51 -1.05
C ASN A 199 -4.41 -5.78 -1.57
N PRO A 200 -4.84 -5.42 -2.80
CA PRO A 200 -6.20 -5.70 -3.23
C PRO A 200 -6.39 -7.21 -3.43
N TRP A 201 -5.33 -7.93 -3.78
CA TRP A 201 -5.38 -9.39 -3.90
C TRP A 201 -5.61 -10.07 -2.55
N TYR A 202 -4.86 -9.72 -1.51
CA TYR A 202 -5.09 -10.25 -0.16
C TYR A 202 -6.46 -9.83 0.36
N MET A 203 -6.93 -8.60 0.11
CA MET A 203 -8.29 -8.20 0.47
C MET A 203 -9.35 -9.02 -0.26
N ARG A 204 -9.13 -9.39 -1.53
CA ARG A 204 -10.03 -10.27 -2.28
C ARG A 204 -10.08 -11.66 -1.66
N VAL A 205 -8.93 -12.21 -1.28
CA VAL A 205 -8.85 -13.49 -0.59
C VAL A 205 -9.65 -13.45 0.72
N MET A 206 -9.47 -12.41 1.54
CA MET A 206 -10.19 -12.27 2.81
C MET A 206 -11.70 -12.09 2.59
N SER A 207 -12.12 -11.27 1.62
CA SER A 207 -13.52 -11.02 1.32
C SER A 207 -14.22 -12.29 0.81
N ALA A 208 -13.64 -13.00 -0.15
CA ALA A 208 -14.20 -14.24 -0.68
C ALA A 208 -14.27 -15.36 0.36
N THR A 209 -13.20 -15.53 1.13
CA THR A 209 -13.14 -16.55 2.19
C THR A 209 -14.17 -16.27 3.28
N TYR A 210 -14.23 -15.05 3.79
CA TYR A 210 -15.17 -14.68 4.85
C TYR A 210 -16.62 -14.77 4.38
N VAL A 211 -16.95 -14.07 3.28
CA VAL A 211 -18.33 -13.95 2.80
C VAL A 211 -18.87 -15.29 2.30
N GLY A 212 -18.05 -16.08 1.61
CA GLY A 212 -18.45 -17.42 1.15
C GLY A 212 -18.87 -18.32 2.31
N ASN A 213 -18.10 -18.31 3.41
CA ASN A 213 -18.42 -19.09 4.60
C ASN A 213 -19.62 -18.51 5.37
N MET A 214 -19.67 -17.19 5.55
CA MET A 214 -20.80 -16.51 6.19
C MET A 214 -22.13 -16.78 5.48
N MET A 215 -22.12 -16.87 4.15
CA MET A 215 -23.32 -17.07 3.32
C MET A 215 -23.59 -18.56 3.00
N GLY A 216 -22.67 -19.47 3.32
CA GLY A 216 -22.75 -20.87 2.90
C GLY A 216 -22.62 -21.08 1.39
N ASP A 217 -21.98 -20.14 0.68
CA ASP A 217 -21.77 -20.19 -0.77
C ASP A 217 -20.49 -20.96 -1.10
N ALA A 218 -20.65 -22.23 -1.49
CA ALA A 218 -19.53 -23.11 -1.78
C ALA A 218 -18.68 -22.66 -2.98
N ASN A 219 -19.26 -21.96 -3.96
CA ASN A 219 -18.51 -21.46 -5.11
C ASN A 219 -17.61 -20.29 -4.70
N MET A 220 -18.14 -19.37 -3.89
CA MET A 220 -17.37 -18.25 -3.35
C MET A 220 -16.24 -18.72 -2.43
N SER A 221 -16.51 -19.69 -1.53
CA SER A 221 -15.48 -20.28 -0.69
C SER A 221 -14.39 -20.99 -1.50
N TYR A 222 -14.76 -21.71 -2.57
CA TYR A 222 -13.80 -22.32 -3.50
C TYR A 222 -12.86 -21.28 -4.12
N TRP A 223 -13.40 -20.16 -4.60
CA TRP A 223 -12.59 -19.08 -5.18
C TRP A 223 -11.71 -18.39 -4.14
N GLY A 224 -12.19 -18.22 -2.90
CA GLY A 224 -11.37 -17.73 -1.78
C GLY A 224 -10.12 -18.58 -1.57
N ASP A 225 -10.27 -19.90 -1.49
CA ASP A 225 -9.14 -20.83 -1.35
C ASP A 225 -8.25 -20.89 -2.61
N HIS A 226 -8.83 -20.79 -3.81
CA HIS A 226 -8.07 -20.75 -5.05
C HIS A 226 -7.17 -19.51 -5.12
N TRP A 227 -7.72 -18.32 -4.87
CA TRP A 227 -6.96 -17.08 -4.90
C TRP A 227 -5.95 -16.98 -3.74
N ALA A 228 -6.25 -17.60 -2.60
CA ALA A 228 -5.29 -17.77 -1.51
C ALA A 228 -4.07 -18.58 -1.97
N ASN A 229 -4.29 -19.69 -2.67
CA ASN A 229 -3.20 -20.50 -3.23
C ASN A 229 -2.34 -19.71 -4.22
N GLU A 230 -2.94 -18.90 -5.09
CA GLU A 230 -2.19 -18.04 -6.02
C GLU A 230 -1.35 -16.98 -5.28
N ALA A 231 -1.93 -16.35 -4.24
CA ALA A 231 -1.20 -15.39 -3.40
C ALA A 231 -0.01 -16.04 -2.69
N ILE A 232 -0.23 -17.24 -2.14
CA ILE A 232 0.77 -18.03 -1.45
C ILE A 232 1.89 -18.45 -2.40
N GLN A 233 1.55 -18.94 -3.60
CA GLN A 233 2.54 -19.33 -4.61
C GLN A 233 3.39 -18.14 -5.06
N ALA A 234 2.77 -16.98 -5.29
CA ALA A 234 3.49 -15.76 -5.62
C ALA A 234 4.46 -15.34 -4.50
N PHE A 235 4.00 -15.37 -3.24
CA PHE A 235 4.83 -15.05 -2.08
C PHE A 235 5.97 -16.06 -1.88
N ASP A 236 5.68 -17.36 -1.94
CA ASP A 236 6.64 -18.44 -1.65
C ASP A 236 7.83 -18.48 -2.60
N LYS A 237 7.72 -17.85 -3.76
CA LYS A 237 8.82 -17.77 -4.71
C LYS A 237 10.06 -17.10 -4.11
N TYR A 238 9.88 -16.05 -3.32
CA TYR A 238 10.99 -15.30 -2.70
C TYR A 238 10.77 -14.89 -1.24
N SER A 239 9.63 -15.26 -0.64
CA SER A 239 9.21 -14.82 0.69
C SER A 239 9.08 -13.29 0.80
N THR A 240 8.62 -12.65 -0.27
CA THR A 240 8.42 -11.20 -0.36
C THR A 240 7.08 -10.88 -0.99
N ILE A 241 6.48 -9.76 -0.61
CA ILE A 241 5.37 -9.16 -1.35
C ILE A 241 5.90 -8.40 -2.58
N SER A 242 5.14 -8.41 -3.68
CA SER A 242 5.55 -7.84 -4.96
C SER A 242 5.59 -6.31 -5.00
N GLU A 243 4.71 -5.61 -4.28
CA GLU A 243 4.82 -4.15 -4.06
C GLU A 243 5.89 -3.88 -2.98
N PHE A 244 7.15 -4.18 -3.30
CA PHE A 244 8.25 -4.28 -2.34
C PHE A 244 8.60 -2.93 -1.72
N ASN A 245 8.88 -2.95 -0.41
CA ASN A 245 9.42 -1.85 0.40
C ASN A 245 8.57 -0.56 0.43
N SER A 246 7.31 -0.62 0.03
CA SER A 246 6.41 0.53 0.04
C SER A 246 5.86 0.83 1.44
N GLY A 247 6.09 2.03 1.97
CA GLY A 247 5.53 2.45 3.26
C GLY A 247 4.00 2.42 3.32
N THR A 248 3.30 2.61 2.19
CA THR A 248 1.83 2.50 2.11
C THR A 248 1.41 1.06 1.88
N TYR A 249 1.79 0.51 0.73
CA TYR A 249 1.38 -0.82 0.24
C TYR A 249 1.85 -2.01 1.08
N THR A 250 3.04 -1.97 1.68
CA THR A 250 3.42 -2.98 2.68
C THR A 250 2.50 -2.89 3.90
N GLY A 251 2.18 -1.68 4.36
CA GLY A 251 1.30 -1.47 5.51
C GLY A 251 -0.14 -1.95 5.27
N VAL A 252 -0.73 -1.66 4.11
CA VAL A 252 -2.09 -2.13 3.80
C VAL A 252 -2.15 -3.63 3.50
N SER A 253 -1.11 -4.23 2.91
CA SER A 253 -1.01 -5.68 2.79
C SER A 253 -0.95 -6.37 4.15
N LEU A 254 -0.20 -5.81 5.12
CA LEU A 254 -0.19 -6.31 6.49
C LEU A 254 -1.57 -6.18 7.16
N TYR A 255 -2.29 -5.06 6.96
CA TYR A 255 -3.67 -4.93 7.44
C TYR A 255 -4.58 -6.00 6.82
N ALA A 256 -4.55 -6.17 5.50
CA ALA A 256 -5.36 -7.17 4.81
C ALA A 256 -5.05 -8.58 5.32
N LEU A 257 -3.77 -8.92 5.45
CA LEU A 257 -3.34 -10.20 6.00
C LEU A 257 -3.85 -10.39 7.44
N SER A 258 -3.84 -9.35 8.28
CA SER A 258 -4.27 -9.42 9.69
C SER A 258 -5.73 -9.84 9.87
N LEU A 259 -6.57 -9.67 8.85
CA LEU A 259 -7.97 -10.14 8.87
C LEU A 259 -8.09 -11.67 8.88
N TRP A 260 -7.00 -12.41 8.65
CA TRP A 260 -6.98 -13.87 8.67
C TRP A 260 -7.56 -14.47 9.95
N GLY A 261 -7.43 -13.78 11.09
CA GLY A 261 -7.97 -14.24 12.37
C GLY A 261 -9.50 -14.31 12.44
N TYR A 262 -10.20 -13.74 11.46
CA TYR A 262 -11.66 -13.85 11.29
C TYR A 262 -12.07 -14.93 10.27
N MET A 263 -11.10 -15.54 9.58
CA MET A 263 -11.39 -16.58 8.60
C MET A 263 -11.59 -17.92 9.31
N PRO A 264 -12.39 -18.85 8.73
CA PRO A 264 -12.45 -20.21 9.25
C PRO A 264 -11.07 -20.85 9.33
N GLU A 265 -10.80 -21.58 10.42
CA GLU A 265 -9.50 -22.25 10.64
C GLU A 265 -9.12 -23.21 9.50
N SER A 266 -10.11 -23.79 8.82
CA SER A 266 -9.92 -24.71 7.69
C SER A 266 -9.60 -24.04 6.36
N SER A 267 -9.68 -22.70 6.26
CA SER A 267 -9.38 -21.99 5.02
C SER A 267 -7.89 -22.01 4.70
N VAL A 268 -7.54 -21.96 3.41
CA VAL A 268 -6.15 -22.03 2.96
C VAL A 268 -5.33 -20.87 3.53
N ILE A 269 -5.87 -19.65 3.53
CA ILE A 269 -5.14 -18.45 3.97
C ILE A 269 -4.80 -18.49 5.48
N SER A 270 -5.69 -19.05 6.32
CA SER A 270 -5.45 -19.18 7.77
C SER A 270 -4.20 -20.01 8.09
N SER A 271 -3.82 -20.94 7.22
CA SER A 271 -2.62 -21.76 7.40
C SER A 271 -1.30 -21.02 7.10
N ARG A 272 -1.36 -19.86 6.42
CA ARG A 272 -0.17 -19.16 5.90
C ARG A 272 -0.03 -17.71 6.32
N ALA A 273 -1.11 -17.02 6.67
CA ALA A 273 -1.08 -15.58 6.94
C ALA A 273 -0.06 -15.18 8.01
N ALA A 274 0.01 -15.92 9.12
CA ALA A 274 1.01 -15.70 10.17
C ALA A 274 2.46 -15.75 9.65
N ASP A 275 2.80 -16.74 8.81
CA ASP A 275 4.13 -16.90 8.20
C ASP A 275 4.44 -15.74 7.23
N ILE A 276 3.45 -15.34 6.42
CA ILE A 276 3.59 -14.22 5.48
C ILE A 276 3.82 -12.90 6.24
N ILE A 277 3.05 -12.63 7.31
CA ILE A 277 3.24 -11.46 8.19
C ILE A 277 4.65 -11.48 8.77
N THR A 278 5.06 -12.61 9.35
CA THR A 278 6.38 -12.80 9.97
C THR A 278 7.51 -12.44 9.00
N LYS A 279 7.55 -13.07 7.82
CA LYS A 279 8.60 -12.87 6.80
C LYS A 279 8.58 -11.47 6.19
N THR A 280 7.39 -10.87 6.06
CA THR A 280 7.27 -9.46 5.63
C THR A 280 7.93 -8.55 6.65
N TRP A 281 7.71 -8.77 7.94
CA TRP A 281 8.38 -8.02 9.01
C TRP A 281 9.88 -8.27 9.09
N GLU A 282 10.34 -9.50 8.85
CA GLU A 282 11.77 -9.80 8.76
C GLU A 282 12.44 -8.94 7.68
N THR A 283 11.80 -8.81 6.52
CA THR A 283 12.26 -7.92 5.44
C THR A 283 12.25 -6.45 5.87
N VAL A 284 11.15 -5.96 6.44
CA VAL A 284 11.04 -4.58 6.95
C VAL A 284 12.14 -4.29 7.98
N GLY A 285 12.41 -5.24 8.89
CA GLY A 285 13.43 -5.11 9.92
C GLY A 285 14.86 -4.98 9.40
N GLN A 286 15.13 -5.37 8.15
CA GLN A 286 16.43 -5.18 7.48
C GLN A 286 16.53 -3.84 6.73
N ILE A 287 15.41 -3.26 6.29
CA ILE A 287 15.43 -2.09 5.39
C ILE A 287 15.02 -0.80 6.12
N TYR A 288 14.22 -0.90 7.18
CA TYR A 288 13.85 0.24 8.00
C TYR A 288 15.08 0.82 8.70
N ASN A 289 15.25 2.14 8.59
CA ASN A 289 16.34 2.83 9.26
C ASN A 289 15.80 3.61 10.46
N PRO A 290 16.02 3.15 11.71
CA PRO A 290 15.50 3.81 12.90
C PRO A 290 16.11 5.20 13.15
N THR A 291 17.27 5.50 12.54
CA THR A 291 17.91 6.82 12.65
C THR A 291 17.30 7.85 11.69
N LEU A 292 16.57 7.38 10.68
CA LEU A 292 15.81 8.18 9.72
C LEU A 292 14.30 8.12 9.98
N HIS A 293 13.82 7.12 10.71
CA HIS A 293 12.41 6.79 10.94
C HIS A 293 11.62 6.56 9.65
N THR A 294 12.25 5.95 8.64
CA THR A 294 11.63 5.67 7.34
C THR A 294 12.32 4.47 6.66
N LEU A 295 11.72 3.98 5.59
CA LEU A 295 12.33 2.98 4.70
C LEU A 295 13.32 3.67 3.77
N GLY A 296 14.47 3.03 3.52
CA GLY A 296 15.57 3.59 2.73
C GLY A 296 15.43 3.54 1.21
N GLY A 297 14.35 2.95 0.70
CA GLY A 297 14.25 2.52 -0.70
C GLY A 297 15.08 1.27 -1.01
N PRO A 298 15.07 0.78 -2.27
CA PRO A 298 14.31 1.32 -3.40
C PRO A 298 12.81 0.94 -3.29
N TRP A 299 11.95 1.42 -4.19
CA TRP A 299 10.50 1.19 -4.11
C TRP A 299 9.92 0.77 -5.45
N ASP A 300 9.14 -0.32 -5.44
CA ASP A 300 8.29 -0.65 -6.59
C ASP A 300 7.13 0.34 -6.76
N ARG A 301 6.69 0.95 -5.64
CA ARG A 301 5.66 1.98 -5.65
C ARG A 301 5.74 2.84 -4.40
N THR A 302 5.83 4.15 -4.56
CA THR A 302 5.77 5.10 -3.44
C THR A 302 5.30 6.48 -3.88
N TYR A 303 4.59 7.19 -3.00
CA TYR A 303 4.23 8.61 -3.17
C TYR A 303 4.86 9.51 -2.13
N GLY A 304 5.64 8.94 -1.20
CA GLY A 304 6.33 9.72 -0.18
C GLY A 304 7.41 8.92 0.52
N TYR A 305 8.45 9.64 0.93
CA TYR A 305 9.76 9.05 1.24
C TYR A 305 10.15 9.20 2.72
N ASP A 306 9.46 10.08 3.44
CA ASP A 306 9.67 10.36 4.86
C ASP A 306 8.37 10.08 5.61
N LEU A 307 8.30 8.93 6.29
CA LEU A 307 7.11 8.53 7.09
C LEU A 307 6.78 9.53 8.20
N ARG A 308 7.69 10.45 8.56
CA ARG A 308 7.44 11.52 9.52
C ARG A 308 6.68 12.72 8.94
N ARG A 309 6.39 12.72 7.63
CA ARG A 309 5.68 13.79 6.90
C ARG A 309 4.62 13.29 5.92
N TYR A 310 4.89 12.15 5.32
CA TYR A 310 3.96 11.43 4.47
C TYR A 310 3.35 10.30 5.30
N PHE A 311 2.02 10.18 5.31
CA PHE A 311 1.39 9.06 5.99
C PHE A 311 1.48 7.78 5.17
N GLY A 312 2.46 6.93 5.53
CA GLY A 312 2.52 5.54 5.10
C GLY A 312 1.97 4.63 6.20
N ILE A 313 1.08 3.71 5.83
CA ILE A 313 0.37 2.80 6.72
C ILE A 313 1.34 1.94 7.57
N LEU A 314 2.50 1.59 7.02
CA LEU A 314 3.56 0.89 7.77
C LEU A 314 4.05 1.69 8.97
N GLY A 315 4.12 3.02 8.87
CA GLY A 315 4.44 3.89 9.99
C GLY A 315 3.44 3.76 11.13
N GLY A 316 2.15 3.58 10.79
CA GLY A 316 1.09 3.26 11.74
C GLY A 316 1.33 1.94 12.47
N HIS A 317 1.71 0.88 11.74
CA HIS A 317 2.04 -0.41 12.36
C HIS A 317 3.23 -0.28 13.33
N ILE A 318 4.30 0.40 12.91
CA ILE A 318 5.48 0.61 13.77
C ILE A 318 5.10 1.44 15.01
N ALA A 319 4.26 2.47 14.86
CA ALA A 319 3.76 3.25 15.99
C ALA A 319 2.88 2.42 16.94
N GLY A 320 2.04 1.52 16.42
CA GLY A 320 1.25 0.59 17.24
C GLY A 320 2.11 -0.42 18.01
N LEU A 321 3.24 -0.84 17.44
CA LEU A 321 4.19 -1.76 18.09
C LEU A 321 5.06 -1.05 19.14
N LEU A 322 5.61 0.13 18.81
CA LEU A 322 6.64 0.80 19.61
C LEU A 322 6.13 1.98 20.46
N GLY A 323 4.97 2.56 20.12
CA GLY A 323 4.50 3.82 20.67
C GLY A 323 5.25 5.02 20.09
N GLY A 324 5.36 6.09 20.88
CA GLY A 324 6.18 7.27 20.54
C GLY A 324 5.43 8.40 19.82
N ILE A 325 4.09 8.38 19.79
CA ILE A 325 3.30 9.47 19.20
C ILE A 325 3.41 10.72 20.08
N ALA A 326 3.19 10.58 21.39
CA ALA A 326 3.26 11.67 22.37
C ALA A 326 4.61 12.39 22.43
N ASP A 327 5.74 11.66 22.37
CA ASP A 327 7.08 12.25 22.38
C ASP A 327 7.58 12.64 20.97
N GLY A 328 6.99 12.06 19.91
CA GLY A 328 7.30 12.38 18.51
C GLY A 328 8.36 11.48 17.87
N SER A 329 8.75 10.39 18.53
CA SER A 329 9.66 9.36 18.01
C SER A 329 9.01 8.39 17.03
N ALA A 330 7.69 8.29 16.99
CA ALA A 330 6.97 7.44 16.04
C ALA A 330 7.23 7.85 14.57
N PRO A 331 7.35 6.88 13.63
CA PRO A 331 7.52 7.14 12.20
C PRO A 331 6.17 7.46 11.54
N ILE A 332 5.45 8.46 12.07
CA ILE A 332 4.22 8.99 11.49
C ILE A 332 4.24 10.53 11.50
N PRO A 333 3.42 11.19 10.66
CA PRO A 333 3.32 12.64 10.67
C PRO A 333 2.77 13.21 11.98
N ARG A 334 3.32 14.35 12.37
CA ARG A 334 2.87 15.13 13.53
C ARG A 334 2.93 16.64 13.23
N PRO A 335 1.78 17.33 13.09
CA PRO A 335 0.41 16.79 13.20
C PRO A 335 0.08 15.77 12.08
N LEU A 336 -0.82 14.84 12.38
CA LEU A 336 -1.34 13.86 11.41
C LEU A 336 -2.35 14.54 10.47
N VAL A 337 -3.25 15.36 11.00
CA VAL A 337 -4.18 16.16 10.20
C VAL A 337 -3.40 17.12 9.30
N GLY A 338 -3.70 17.09 8.00
CA GLY A 338 -3.09 17.96 6.99
C GLY A 338 -1.71 17.52 6.51
N CYS A 339 -1.23 16.32 6.90
CA CYS A 339 -0.04 15.75 6.30
C CYS A 339 -0.30 15.25 4.86
N SER A 340 0.76 15.02 4.09
CA SER A 340 0.62 14.40 2.76
C SER A 340 0.05 12.99 2.92
N HIS A 341 -0.90 12.64 2.04
CA HIS A 341 -1.58 11.34 2.05
C HIS A 341 -2.41 11.07 3.32
N TYR A 342 -2.92 12.13 3.96
CA TYR A 342 -3.72 12.04 5.19
C TYR A 342 -5.01 11.20 5.06
N GLY A 343 -5.63 11.12 3.87
CA GLY A 343 -6.84 10.30 3.67
C GLY A 343 -6.66 8.86 4.12
N ASP A 344 -5.49 8.26 3.87
CA ASP A 344 -5.20 6.89 4.29
C ASP A 344 -5.00 6.73 5.80
N ALA A 345 -4.84 7.82 6.57
CA ALA A 345 -4.75 7.77 8.03
C ALA A 345 -6.04 7.28 8.70
N VAL A 346 -7.17 7.25 7.98
CA VAL A 346 -8.43 6.68 8.46
C VAL A 346 -8.27 5.18 8.79
N ILE A 347 -7.36 4.46 8.13
CA ILE A 347 -7.10 3.04 8.40
C ILE A 347 -6.60 2.78 9.83
N LEU A 348 -6.07 3.81 10.51
CA LEU A 348 -5.65 3.71 11.91
C LEU A 348 -6.83 3.50 12.87
N ALA A 349 -8.07 3.69 12.43
CA ALA A 349 -9.26 3.27 13.16
C ALA A 349 -9.50 1.75 13.08
N LEU A 350 -8.92 1.06 12.10
CA LEU A 350 -9.08 -0.38 11.86
C LEU A 350 -7.90 -1.20 12.37
N MET A 351 -6.67 -0.73 12.11
CA MET A 351 -5.45 -1.48 12.40
C MET A 351 -5.33 -1.95 13.86
N PRO A 352 -5.58 -1.10 14.88
CA PRO A 352 -5.56 -1.52 16.28
C PRO A 352 -6.50 -2.69 16.59
N LEU A 353 -7.66 -2.75 15.92
CA LEU A 353 -8.68 -3.78 16.14
C LEU A 353 -8.22 -5.16 15.63
N THR A 354 -7.41 -5.16 14.57
CA THR A 354 -6.82 -6.38 13.99
C THR A 354 -5.46 -6.74 14.58
N ALA A 355 -4.87 -5.89 15.42
CA ALA A 355 -3.51 -6.05 15.94
C ALA A 355 -3.28 -7.38 16.68
N LYS A 356 -4.32 -7.94 17.32
CA LYS A 356 -4.28 -9.25 18.00
C LYS A 356 -3.94 -10.41 17.07
N PHE A 357 -4.17 -10.28 15.77
CA PHE A 357 -3.85 -11.28 14.74
C PHE A 357 -2.56 -10.97 13.98
N HIS A 358 -1.87 -9.90 14.37
CA HIS A 358 -0.70 -9.36 13.69
C HIS A 358 0.51 -9.30 14.62
N ASP A 359 0.40 -8.55 15.72
CA ASP A 359 1.49 -8.22 16.64
C ASP A 359 2.21 -9.45 17.21
N PRO A 360 1.51 -10.56 17.56
CA PRO A 360 2.19 -11.79 18.01
C PRO A 360 3.13 -12.41 16.97
N TYR A 361 3.01 -12.05 15.69
CA TYR A 361 3.80 -12.58 14.57
C TYR A 361 4.91 -11.63 14.14
N VAL A 362 5.13 -10.52 14.86
CA VAL A 362 6.30 -9.66 14.64
C VAL A 362 7.47 -10.19 15.46
N PRO A 363 8.57 -10.65 14.85
CA PRO A 363 9.69 -11.21 15.60
C PRO A 363 10.32 -10.20 16.56
N ALA A 364 10.75 -10.66 17.74
CA ALA A 364 11.44 -9.81 18.71
C ALA A 364 12.71 -9.15 18.13
N SER A 365 13.43 -9.84 17.23
CA SER A 365 14.58 -9.26 16.51
C SER A 365 14.21 -8.07 15.63
N VAL A 366 13.02 -8.10 15.01
CA VAL A 366 12.49 -6.98 14.22
C VAL A 366 12.11 -5.83 15.15
N ILE A 367 11.44 -6.11 16.28
CA ILE A 367 11.13 -5.07 17.26
C ILE A 367 12.39 -4.32 17.72
N GLU A 368 13.51 -5.04 17.94
CA GLU A 368 14.78 -4.40 18.31
C GLU A 368 15.41 -3.60 17.15
N SER A 369 15.31 -4.07 15.91
CA SER A 369 15.83 -3.33 14.75
C SER A 369 15.02 -2.07 14.42
N LEU A 370 13.71 -2.08 14.69
CA LEU A 370 12.84 -0.90 14.58
C LEU A 370 13.16 0.18 15.62
N LYS A 371 13.69 -0.20 16.79
CA LYS A 371 14.10 0.74 17.85
C LYS A 371 15.49 1.33 17.61
N SER A 372 16.43 0.50 17.15
CA SER A 372 17.83 0.90 17.08
C SER A 372 18.62 0.12 16.03
N LEU A 373 19.57 0.80 15.39
CA LEU A 373 20.44 0.19 14.42
C LEU A 373 21.55 -0.60 15.12
N SER A 374 21.69 -1.90 14.82
CA SER A 374 22.76 -2.75 15.34
C SER A 374 24.14 -2.42 14.74
N GLY A 375 24.14 -1.91 13.51
CA GLY A 375 25.31 -1.44 12.79
C GLY A 375 25.02 -1.27 11.29
N PRO A 376 25.98 -0.74 10.52
CA PRO A 376 25.88 -0.68 9.07
C PRO A 376 25.76 -2.08 8.46
N HIS A 377 24.83 -2.28 7.55
CA HIS A 377 24.61 -3.58 6.90
C HIS A 377 24.03 -3.43 5.50
N ALA A 378 24.25 -4.47 4.68
CA ALA A 378 23.61 -4.64 3.40
C ALA A 378 22.48 -5.67 3.52
N TYR A 379 21.45 -5.53 2.70
CA TYR A 379 20.40 -6.53 2.56
C TYR A 379 20.07 -6.80 1.09
N PHE A 380 19.82 -8.07 0.79
CA PHE A 380 19.45 -8.57 -0.52
C PHE A 380 18.11 -9.28 -0.45
N ALA A 381 17.23 -8.99 -1.39
CA ALA A 381 15.97 -9.69 -1.58
C ALA A 381 15.66 -9.84 -3.07
N GLN A 382 14.70 -10.69 -3.39
CA GLN A 382 14.19 -10.86 -4.74
C GLN A 382 12.67 -10.79 -4.74
N SER A 383 12.09 -10.42 -5.88
CA SER A 383 10.64 -10.46 -6.10
C SER A 383 10.33 -10.60 -7.58
N VAL A 384 9.07 -10.91 -7.90
CA VAL A 384 8.54 -10.88 -9.27
C VAL A 384 7.15 -10.27 -9.28
N SER A 385 6.81 -9.65 -10.41
CA SER A 385 5.52 -9.04 -10.68
C SER A 385 5.01 -9.37 -12.10
N PRO A 386 4.69 -10.63 -12.44
CA PRO A 386 4.09 -10.94 -13.74
C PRO A 386 2.72 -10.25 -13.90
N PRO A 387 2.37 -9.79 -15.12
CA PRO A 387 3.08 -10.01 -16.39
C PRO A 387 4.14 -8.93 -16.71
N PHE A 388 4.45 -8.04 -15.77
CA PHE A 388 5.40 -6.94 -15.98
C PHE A 388 6.86 -7.40 -15.99
N ASP A 389 7.13 -8.50 -15.28
CA ASP A 389 8.41 -9.19 -15.25
C ASP A 389 8.33 -10.55 -15.94
N ASP A 390 9.43 -10.99 -16.54
CA ASP A 390 9.67 -12.40 -16.83
C ASP A 390 10.21 -13.07 -15.57
N GLU A 391 9.56 -14.15 -15.16
CA GLU A 391 9.90 -14.93 -13.99
C GLU A 391 11.30 -15.53 -13.98
N ALA A 392 11.95 -15.67 -15.14
CA ALA A 392 13.34 -16.10 -15.30
C ALA A 392 14.35 -14.98 -14.97
N TYR A 393 13.89 -13.72 -14.94
CA TYR A 393 14.69 -12.53 -14.66
C TYR A 393 14.05 -11.74 -13.50
N PRO A 394 14.09 -12.27 -12.27
CA PRO A 394 13.44 -11.61 -11.13
C PRO A 394 14.07 -10.26 -10.83
N ARG A 395 13.31 -9.42 -10.11
CA ARG A 395 13.82 -8.18 -9.53
C ARG A 395 14.81 -8.54 -8.42
N ASN A 396 15.98 -7.91 -8.44
CA ASN A 396 16.98 -8.05 -7.37
C ASN A 396 17.09 -6.72 -6.62
N TYR A 397 16.81 -6.75 -5.32
CA TYR A 397 16.89 -5.57 -4.46
C TYR A 397 18.20 -5.63 -3.69
N THR A 398 18.96 -4.55 -3.73
CA THR A 398 20.15 -4.36 -2.88
C THR A 398 20.00 -3.07 -2.09
N THR A 399 20.26 -3.14 -0.80
CA THR A 399 20.21 -1.98 0.09
C THR A 399 21.46 -1.89 0.95
N TRP A 400 21.80 -0.67 1.35
CA TRP A 400 22.78 -0.37 2.38
C TRP A 400 22.14 0.56 3.40
N THR A 401 22.14 0.16 4.67
CA THR A 401 21.59 0.92 5.78
C THR A 401 22.71 1.19 6.78
N GLN A 402 22.87 2.46 7.18
CA GLN A 402 23.78 2.89 8.23
C GLN A 402 23.19 4.07 9.01
N ASP A 403 23.90 4.53 10.04
CA ASP A 403 23.47 5.70 10.81
C ASP A 403 23.34 6.93 9.90
N GLY A 404 22.15 7.53 9.88
CA GLY A 404 21.83 8.72 9.12
C GLY A 404 21.85 8.57 7.60
N LEU A 405 21.95 7.36 7.03
CA LEU A 405 21.94 7.12 5.58
C LEU A 405 21.35 5.75 5.23
N SER A 406 20.48 5.73 4.23
CA SER A 406 20.09 4.52 3.51
C SER A 406 20.20 4.71 2.01
N VAL A 407 20.62 3.66 1.31
CA VAL A 407 20.78 3.62 -0.14
C VAL A 407 20.13 2.34 -0.65
N GLY A 408 19.38 2.43 -1.73
CA GLY A 408 18.64 1.30 -2.31
C GLY A 408 18.72 1.25 -3.82
N GLY A 409 18.79 0.04 -4.39
CA GLY A 409 18.85 -0.20 -5.83
C GLY A 409 18.12 -1.48 -6.25
N ILE A 410 17.46 -1.43 -7.41
CA ILE A 410 16.78 -2.55 -8.07
C ILE A 410 17.51 -2.89 -9.37
N GLU A 411 17.79 -4.17 -9.57
CA GLU A 411 17.99 -4.71 -10.92
C GLU A 411 16.66 -5.28 -11.41
N SER A 412 16.14 -4.74 -12.51
CA SER A 412 14.88 -5.15 -13.11
C SER A 412 14.95 -5.09 -14.63
N ASP A 413 14.18 -5.96 -15.28
CA ASP A 413 14.06 -6.04 -16.72
C ASP A 413 12.57 -6.13 -17.07
N GLU A 414 11.95 -4.96 -17.18
CA GLU A 414 10.49 -4.78 -17.22
C GLU A 414 10.00 -4.61 -18.67
N ASN A 415 8.77 -5.04 -18.94
CA ASN A 415 8.14 -4.85 -20.25
C ASN A 415 7.67 -3.41 -20.51
N VAL A 416 7.62 -2.58 -19.46
CA VAL A 416 7.15 -1.20 -19.47
C VAL A 416 7.95 -0.39 -18.46
N VAL A 417 8.18 0.90 -18.74
CA VAL A 417 8.87 1.77 -17.79
C VAL A 417 7.96 2.09 -16.61
N GLY A 418 8.49 1.96 -15.39
CA GLY A 418 7.76 2.33 -14.17
C GLY A 418 7.12 1.15 -13.45
N GLY A 419 7.59 -0.07 -13.72
CA GLY A 419 7.17 -1.29 -13.04
C GLY A 419 5.68 -1.61 -13.11
N PRO A 420 5.17 -2.42 -12.18
CA PRO A 420 3.77 -2.85 -12.14
C PRO A 420 2.80 -1.69 -11.92
N ALA A 421 3.29 -0.59 -11.32
CA ALA A 421 2.53 0.65 -11.20
C ALA A 421 2.34 1.36 -12.54
N THR A 422 3.10 0.98 -13.59
CA THR A 422 3.16 1.65 -14.90
C THR A 422 3.37 3.17 -14.76
N SER A 423 4.14 3.56 -13.76
CA SER A 423 4.24 4.95 -13.31
C SER A 423 5.68 5.31 -12.92
N GLN A 424 6.31 6.15 -13.75
CA GLN A 424 7.66 6.67 -13.51
C GLN A 424 7.76 7.57 -12.28
N THR A 425 6.63 8.09 -11.79
CA THR A 425 6.58 8.95 -10.59
C THR A 425 6.45 8.15 -9.30
N ALA A 426 5.93 6.91 -9.38
CA ALA A 426 5.77 6.05 -8.23
C ALA A 426 6.86 4.98 -8.12
N TYR A 427 7.42 4.54 -9.25
CA TYR A 427 8.52 3.58 -9.31
C TYR A 427 9.87 4.27 -9.12
N VAL A 428 10.60 3.86 -8.09
CA VAL A 428 11.89 4.47 -7.71
C VAL A 428 12.94 3.37 -7.55
N PRO A 429 13.60 2.97 -8.65
CA PRO A 429 14.50 1.81 -8.67
C PRO A 429 15.88 2.10 -8.07
N ALA A 430 16.23 3.36 -7.84
CA ALA A 430 17.47 3.75 -7.20
C ALA A 430 17.25 4.96 -6.29
N SER A 431 17.81 4.92 -5.08
CA SER A 431 17.50 5.92 -4.06
C SER A 431 18.60 6.11 -3.03
N PHE A 432 18.68 7.34 -2.53
CA PHE A 432 19.42 7.74 -1.33
C PHE A 432 18.46 8.51 -0.44
N ILE A 433 18.47 8.21 0.85
CA ILE A 433 17.85 9.04 1.89
C ILE A 433 18.88 9.24 3.00
N TRP A 434 19.08 10.48 3.43
CA TRP A 434 20.02 10.76 4.51
C TRP A 434 19.54 11.89 5.42
N LYS A 435 20.03 11.84 6.66
CA LYS A 435 19.87 12.92 7.63
C LYS A 435 20.82 14.05 7.29
N THR A 436 20.25 15.23 7.04
CA THR A 436 21.02 16.45 6.76
C THR A 436 21.59 17.06 8.04
N ASP A 437 22.52 17.98 7.85
CA ASP A 437 23.06 18.87 8.88
C ASP A 437 22.10 20.00 9.29
N VAL A 438 20.94 20.13 8.62
CA VAL A 438 19.94 21.16 8.92
C VAL A 438 19.08 20.72 10.11
N PRO A 439 19.03 21.51 11.20
CA PRO A 439 18.17 21.22 12.33
C PRO A 439 16.69 21.23 11.94
N GLU A 440 15.92 20.33 12.55
CA GLU A 440 14.46 20.30 12.47
C GLU A 440 13.89 20.30 13.89
N ALA A 441 12.65 20.77 14.04
CA ALA A 441 11.97 20.73 15.33
C ALA A 441 12.02 19.32 15.95
N LYS A 442 12.25 19.27 17.27
CA LYS A 442 12.37 18.03 18.07
C LYS A 442 13.54 17.13 17.69
N ASP A 443 14.64 17.70 17.18
CA ASP A 443 15.93 17.01 16.94
C ASP A 443 15.89 15.78 16.02
N ARG A 444 14.79 15.57 15.30
CA ARG A 444 14.64 14.44 14.36
C ARG A 444 15.56 14.57 13.13
N GLY A 445 16.08 15.77 12.88
CA GLY A 445 16.88 16.13 11.70
C GLY A 445 16.07 16.08 10.42
N ARG A 446 16.39 17.01 9.51
CA ARG A 446 15.75 17.08 8.19
C ARG A 446 16.30 15.98 7.29
N LEU A 447 15.44 15.25 6.59
CA LEU A 447 15.88 14.29 5.58
C LEU A 447 15.99 14.96 4.21
N ALA A 448 16.99 14.55 3.46
CA ALA A 448 17.14 14.82 2.04
C ALA A 448 17.23 13.51 1.26
N TRP A 449 16.96 13.61 -0.03
CA TRP A 449 16.93 12.44 -0.89
C TRP A 449 17.38 12.74 -2.30
N MET A 450 17.91 11.69 -2.94
CA MET A 450 18.22 11.61 -4.36
C MET A 450 17.57 10.35 -4.91
N PHE A 451 16.76 10.48 -5.97
CA PHE A 451 16.10 9.34 -6.61
C PHE A 451 16.42 9.29 -8.09
N HIS A 452 16.60 8.08 -8.60
CA HIS A 452 16.59 7.86 -10.04
C HIS A 452 15.17 8.00 -10.58
N HIS A 453 15.01 8.77 -11.66
CA HIS A 453 13.76 8.86 -12.40
C HIS A 453 13.85 7.94 -13.64
N PRO A 454 13.10 6.82 -13.65
CA PRO A 454 13.27 5.78 -14.65
C PRO A 454 12.90 6.24 -16.05
N THR A 455 13.79 6.02 -17.01
CA THR A 455 13.58 6.35 -18.44
C THR A 455 13.83 5.17 -19.38
N ALA A 456 14.37 4.06 -18.87
CA ALA A 456 14.53 2.80 -19.57
C ALA A 456 13.75 1.72 -18.82
N SER A 457 13.31 0.68 -19.54
CA SER A 457 12.57 -0.44 -18.94
C SER A 457 13.49 -1.53 -18.37
N SER A 458 14.79 -1.49 -18.70
CA SER A 458 15.81 -2.39 -18.14
C SER A 458 16.86 -1.57 -17.39
N ILE A 459 17.08 -1.91 -16.12
CA ILE A 459 17.99 -1.21 -15.22
C ILE A 459 18.72 -2.21 -14.32
N SER A 460 20.00 -1.95 -14.06
CA SER A 460 20.76 -2.61 -12.99
C SER A 460 21.28 -1.53 -12.04
N ALA A 461 20.60 -1.36 -10.91
CA ALA A 461 21.00 -0.48 -9.82
C ALA A 461 21.47 -1.32 -8.62
N VAL A 462 22.79 -1.35 -8.39
CA VAL A 462 23.41 -2.21 -7.37
C VAL A 462 24.14 -1.37 -6.33
N VAL A 463 23.79 -1.61 -5.06
CA VAL A 463 24.33 -0.89 -3.90
C VAL A 463 25.48 -1.67 -3.25
N SER A 464 26.52 -0.95 -2.86
CA SER A 464 27.57 -1.39 -1.95
C SER A 464 27.67 -0.45 -0.74
N SER A 465 28.62 -0.70 0.16
CA SER A 465 28.84 0.18 1.32
C SER A 465 29.41 1.56 0.98
N THR A 466 29.89 1.76 -0.25
CA THR A 466 30.54 3.01 -0.67
C THR A 466 29.98 3.61 -1.95
N ASN A 467 29.21 2.86 -2.73
CA ASN A 467 28.64 3.35 -3.98
C ASN A 467 27.30 2.72 -4.36
N LEU A 468 26.55 3.43 -5.20
CA LEU A 468 25.45 2.90 -6.01
C LEU A 468 25.88 2.93 -7.48
N THR A 469 25.90 1.77 -8.14
CA THR A 469 26.17 1.65 -9.58
C THR A 469 24.87 1.47 -10.34
N ILE A 470 24.59 2.34 -11.31
CA ILE A 470 23.39 2.30 -12.15
C ILE A 470 23.78 2.08 -13.59
N LYS A 471 23.16 1.08 -14.23
CA LYS A 471 23.36 0.70 -15.62
C LYS A 471 22.03 0.59 -16.36
N TYR A 472 22.03 0.90 -17.65
CA TYR A 472 20.93 0.58 -18.57
C TYR A 472 21.34 -0.54 -19.53
N PRO A 473 21.31 -1.81 -19.10
CA PRO A 473 21.64 -2.93 -19.97
C PRO A 473 20.57 -3.14 -21.05
N PRO A 474 20.92 -3.81 -22.17
CA PRO A 474 19.92 -4.34 -23.08
C PRO A 474 18.98 -5.31 -22.37
N SER A 475 17.69 -5.24 -22.67
CA SER A 475 16.70 -6.16 -22.11
C SER A 475 16.94 -7.59 -22.61
N ARG A 476 16.87 -8.55 -21.68
CA ARG A 476 16.94 -9.99 -21.95
C ARG A 476 15.54 -10.63 -21.94
N ALA A 477 14.66 -10.14 -21.07
CA ALA A 477 13.28 -10.58 -20.94
C ALA A 477 12.41 -10.08 -22.11
N PHE A 478 12.63 -8.84 -22.54
CA PHE A 478 11.77 -8.14 -23.50
C PHE A 478 12.56 -7.47 -24.63
N PRO A 479 13.44 -8.19 -25.37
CA PRO A 479 14.33 -7.58 -26.36
C PRO A 479 13.61 -6.85 -27.49
N GLU A 480 12.39 -7.26 -27.83
CA GLU A 480 11.59 -6.65 -28.91
C GLU A 480 10.72 -5.47 -28.44
N HIS A 481 10.54 -5.30 -27.12
CA HIS A 481 9.59 -4.35 -26.54
C HIS A 481 10.21 -3.42 -25.49
N SER A 482 11.51 -3.56 -25.21
CA SER A 482 12.19 -2.74 -24.22
C SER A 482 12.28 -1.27 -24.62
N THR A 483 12.05 -0.39 -23.66
CA THR A 483 12.26 1.05 -23.85
C THR A 483 13.70 1.39 -23.50
N THR A 484 14.47 1.88 -24.47
CA THR A 484 15.81 2.42 -24.26
C THR A 484 15.76 3.93 -24.02
N SER A 485 16.79 4.47 -23.38
CA SER A 485 16.91 5.89 -23.07
C SER A 485 18.26 6.42 -23.53
N ASN A 486 18.31 7.70 -23.89
CA ASN A 486 19.54 8.45 -24.14
C ASN A 486 19.90 9.38 -22.96
N ILE A 487 19.20 9.29 -21.83
CA ILE A 487 19.43 10.11 -20.64
C ILE A 487 19.33 9.29 -19.34
N MET A 488 20.03 9.74 -18.30
CA MET A 488 19.84 9.27 -16.92
C MET A 488 19.48 10.48 -16.04
N SER A 489 18.33 10.44 -15.37
CA SER A 489 17.78 11.56 -14.59
C SER A 489 17.71 11.25 -13.11
N PHE A 490 18.06 12.25 -12.28
CA PHE A 490 18.14 12.14 -10.83
C PHE A 490 17.45 13.32 -10.15
N LEU A 491 16.48 13.04 -9.29
CA LEU A 491 15.69 14.03 -8.58
C LEU A 491 16.26 14.25 -7.18
N PHE A 492 16.66 15.48 -6.88
CA PHE A 492 17.16 15.89 -5.56
C PHE A 492 16.13 16.76 -4.85
N SER A 493 15.83 16.45 -3.59
CA SER A 493 14.92 17.25 -2.77
C SER A 493 15.16 17.04 -1.27
N GLY A 494 14.26 17.57 -0.44
CA GLY A 494 14.24 17.45 1.02
C GLY A 494 15.04 18.52 1.75
N VAL A 495 15.96 19.24 1.10
CA VAL A 495 16.78 20.27 1.74
C VAL A 495 16.07 21.64 1.77
N TYR A 496 16.01 22.24 2.96
CA TYR A 496 15.39 23.54 3.17
C TYR A 496 16.40 24.69 2.91
N LYS A 497 15.97 25.73 2.20
CA LYS A 497 16.77 26.94 1.88
C LYS A 497 18.09 26.70 1.13
N THR A 498 18.22 25.57 0.45
CA THR A 498 19.38 25.31 -0.41
C THR A 498 19.04 25.56 -1.88
N THR A 499 19.86 26.38 -2.53
CA THR A 499 19.80 26.61 -3.99
C THR A 499 20.92 25.82 -4.64
N LEU A 500 20.58 24.87 -5.50
CA LEU A 500 21.57 24.22 -6.36
C LEU A 500 21.83 25.09 -7.58
N THR A 501 23.10 25.39 -7.82
CA THR A 501 23.56 26.17 -8.96
C THR A 501 24.00 25.26 -10.10
N GLN A 502 24.11 25.81 -11.31
CA GLN A 502 24.45 25.03 -12.51
C GLN A 502 25.80 24.29 -12.41
N ASP A 503 26.70 24.67 -11.50
CA ASP A 503 27.97 24.00 -11.22
C ASP A 503 27.88 22.80 -10.25
N PHE A 504 26.71 22.53 -9.66
CA PHE A 504 26.51 21.34 -8.81
C PHE A 504 26.90 20.07 -9.56
N LEU A 505 27.89 19.32 -9.03
CA LEU A 505 28.50 18.13 -9.66
C LEU A 505 29.18 18.36 -11.02
N ALA A 506 29.53 19.60 -11.39
CA ALA A 506 30.26 19.90 -12.64
C ALA A 506 31.58 19.15 -12.79
N ASN A 507 32.31 19.03 -11.68
CA ASN A 507 33.64 18.44 -11.64
C ASN A 507 33.59 16.99 -11.11
N GLY A 508 32.41 16.37 -11.10
CA GLY A 508 32.22 15.00 -10.63
C GLY A 508 32.09 14.85 -9.12
N THR A 509 32.30 15.89 -8.30
CA THR A 509 32.13 15.81 -6.83
C THR A 509 31.38 17.01 -6.28
N ALA A 510 30.51 16.78 -5.29
CA ALA A 510 29.82 17.82 -4.54
C ALA A 510 29.58 17.40 -3.09
N VAL A 511 29.53 18.39 -2.19
CA VAL A 511 29.00 18.22 -0.84
C VAL A 511 27.63 18.87 -0.79
N TYR A 512 26.63 18.12 -0.33
CA TYR A 512 25.24 18.51 -0.27
C TYR A 512 24.64 18.13 1.07
N SER A 513 24.51 19.12 1.96
CA SER A 513 23.82 19.03 3.26
C SER A 513 24.11 17.74 4.04
N GLY A 514 25.37 17.54 4.43
CA GLY A 514 25.82 16.39 5.22
C GLY A 514 26.08 15.10 4.42
N LEU A 515 26.05 15.14 3.09
CA LEU A 515 26.45 14.04 2.22
C LEU A 515 27.44 14.52 1.17
N LYS A 516 28.55 13.81 0.99
CA LYS A 516 29.46 14.01 -0.14
C LYS A 516 29.17 12.96 -1.20
N LEU A 517 29.04 13.41 -2.44
CA LEU A 517 28.77 12.58 -3.61
C LEU A 517 29.90 12.76 -4.62
N THR A 518 30.36 11.64 -5.19
CA THR A 518 31.22 11.62 -6.37
C THR A 518 30.55 10.80 -7.47
N VAL A 519 30.45 11.35 -8.67
CA VAL A 519 29.88 10.69 -9.84
C VAL A 519 30.99 10.33 -10.83
N SER A 520 30.96 9.10 -11.32
CA SER A 520 31.87 8.58 -12.35
C SER A 520 31.13 7.60 -13.27
N GLY A 521 31.86 6.94 -14.18
CA GLY A 521 31.29 6.05 -15.20
C GLY A 521 31.34 6.65 -16.60
N ASN A 522 31.00 5.85 -17.61
CA ASN A 522 31.11 6.25 -19.02
C ASN A 522 30.04 7.27 -19.45
N VAL A 523 28.94 7.41 -18.68
CA VAL A 523 27.93 8.45 -18.89
C VAL A 523 28.33 9.78 -18.21
N ALA A 524 29.22 9.75 -17.22
CA ALA A 524 29.62 10.96 -16.48
C ALA A 524 30.45 11.94 -17.32
N SER A 525 31.05 11.49 -18.43
CA SER A 525 31.72 12.33 -19.43
C SER A 525 30.74 13.05 -20.37
N GLY A 526 29.47 12.65 -20.37
CA GLY A 526 28.42 13.25 -21.20
C GLY A 526 27.98 14.63 -20.72
N ASN A 527 27.17 15.29 -21.55
CA ASN A 527 26.57 16.58 -21.20
C ASN A 527 25.58 16.40 -20.04
N ARG A 528 25.53 17.39 -19.14
CA ARG A 528 24.57 17.41 -18.04
C ARG A 528 23.76 18.69 -18.00
N THR A 529 22.56 18.60 -17.44
CA THR A 529 21.70 19.75 -17.16
C THR A 529 21.17 19.66 -15.74
N LEU A 530 20.98 20.82 -15.10
CA LEU A 530 20.32 20.94 -13.82
C LEU A 530 19.15 21.91 -13.97
N VAL A 531 17.94 21.45 -13.69
CA VAL A 531 16.74 22.28 -13.73
C VAL A 531 15.97 22.15 -12.43
N TYR A 532 15.34 23.24 -12.00
CA TYR A 532 14.34 23.16 -10.94
C TYR A 532 13.01 22.74 -11.58
N GLY A 533 12.36 21.72 -11.02
CA GLY A 533 11.08 21.22 -11.52
C GLY A 533 10.02 22.32 -11.52
N GLN A 534 9.30 22.46 -12.64
CA GLN A 534 8.18 23.40 -12.74
C GLN A 534 6.99 22.90 -11.92
N ASP A 535 6.74 21.59 -11.97
CA ASP A 535 5.70 20.90 -11.23
C ASP A 535 6.30 19.93 -10.20
N ALA A 536 5.58 19.74 -9.10
CA ALA A 536 5.95 18.78 -8.06
C ALA A 536 5.60 17.36 -8.50
N ILE A 537 6.44 16.38 -8.14
CA ILE A 537 6.14 14.95 -8.28
C ILE A 537 5.71 14.46 -6.91
N ASN A 538 4.49 13.89 -6.82
CA ASN A 538 3.90 13.45 -5.55
C ASN A 538 3.97 14.54 -4.46
N GLU A 539 3.59 15.78 -4.82
CA GLU A 539 3.64 16.96 -3.93
C GLU A 539 5.05 17.39 -3.48
N VAL A 540 6.10 16.76 -4.00
CA VAL A 540 7.49 17.08 -3.70
C VAL A 540 8.11 17.87 -4.85
N SER A 541 8.53 19.11 -4.57
CA SER A 541 9.39 19.88 -5.50
C SER A 541 10.81 19.31 -5.52
N PHE A 542 11.50 19.40 -6.65
CA PHE A 542 12.83 18.80 -6.82
C PHE A 542 13.72 19.62 -7.77
N TYR A 543 15.03 19.41 -7.65
CA TYR A 543 15.97 19.67 -8.73
C TYR A 543 16.15 18.39 -9.54
N ASN A 544 16.09 18.48 -10.86
CA ASN A 544 16.37 17.38 -11.77
C ASN A 544 17.75 17.56 -12.38
N LEU A 545 18.65 16.63 -12.07
CA LEU A 545 19.98 16.52 -12.67
C LEU A 545 19.94 15.41 -13.72
N THR A 546 20.10 15.77 -14.98
CA THR A 546 20.05 14.83 -16.11
C THR A 546 21.40 14.76 -16.80
N TYR A 547 21.92 13.54 -16.98
CA TYR A 547 23.08 13.23 -17.81
C TYR A 547 22.60 12.71 -19.17
N THR A 548 23.21 13.20 -20.24
CA THR A 548 23.03 12.69 -21.60
C THR A 548 24.02 11.55 -21.81
N ILE A 549 23.53 10.41 -22.27
CA ILE A 549 24.36 9.26 -22.62
C ILE A 549 25.14 9.63 -23.89
N PRO A 550 26.50 9.55 -23.90
CA PRO A 550 27.29 9.90 -25.07
C PRO A 550 26.99 9.01 -26.27
N ASP A 551 26.85 9.63 -27.45
CA ASP A 551 26.58 8.91 -28.71
C ASP A 551 27.75 7.99 -29.14
N ASP A 552 28.95 8.22 -28.60
CA ASP A 552 30.19 7.50 -28.92
C ASP A 552 30.50 6.32 -28.00
N LEU A 553 29.58 5.94 -27.08
CA LEU A 553 29.74 4.76 -26.23
C LEU A 553 29.76 3.42 -26.99
N GLY A 554 29.24 3.38 -28.21
CA GLY A 554 29.17 2.14 -29.01
C GLY A 554 28.34 1.05 -28.31
N ASP A 555 28.93 -0.15 -28.16
CA ASP A 555 28.29 -1.30 -27.52
C ASP A 555 28.48 -1.33 -25.98
N GLU A 556 29.13 -0.32 -25.39
CA GLU A 556 29.28 -0.25 -23.94
C GLU A 556 27.94 0.03 -23.25
N VAL A 557 27.69 -0.68 -22.14
CA VAL A 557 26.49 -0.44 -21.33
C VAL A 557 26.60 0.93 -20.65
N PRO A 558 25.63 1.85 -20.86
CA PRO A 558 25.61 3.14 -20.18
C PRO A 558 25.63 2.95 -18.67
N THR A 559 26.60 3.56 -17.99
CA THR A 559 26.89 3.36 -16.57
C THR A 559 27.19 4.68 -15.87
N LEU A 560 26.53 4.91 -14.73
CA LEU A 560 26.88 5.91 -13.72
C LEU A 560 27.18 5.23 -12.38
N ILE A 561 28.22 5.70 -11.70
CA ILE A 561 28.60 5.25 -10.36
C ILE A 561 28.54 6.44 -9.43
N TRP A 562 27.71 6.33 -8.40
CA TRP A 562 27.54 7.32 -7.33
C TRP A 562 28.25 6.85 -6.07
N GLU A 563 29.46 7.32 -5.84
CA GLU A 563 30.14 7.13 -4.57
C GLU A 563 29.60 8.11 -3.52
N PHE A 564 29.50 7.66 -2.28
CA PHE A 564 28.93 8.45 -1.20
C PHE A 564 29.75 8.35 0.09
N GLU A 565 29.77 9.47 0.83
CA GLU A 565 30.38 9.57 2.15
C GLU A 565 29.45 10.42 3.03
N LYS A 566 28.90 9.81 4.09
CA LYS A 566 28.10 10.54 5.09
C LYS A 566 29.05 11.36 5.96
N LEU A 567 28.83 12.68 5.97
CA LEU A 567 29.64 13.65 6.70
C LEU A 567 29.12 13.92 8.12
#